data_AF-A0A9N9LRD7-F1
#
_entry.id   AF-A0A9N9LRD7-F1
#
_cell.length_a   1.000
_cell.length_b   1.000
_cell.length_c   1.000
_cell.angle_alpha   90.00
_cell.angle_beta   90.00
_cell.angle_gamma   90.00
#
_symmetry.space_group_name_H-M   'P 1'
#
loop_
_entity.id
_entity.type
_entity.pdbx_description
1 polymer ?
#
loop_
_entity_poly.entity_id
_entity_poly.type
_entity_poly.pdbx_seq_one_letter_code
_entity_poly.pdbx_strand_id
1 'polypeptide(L)'
;MIWLTLLLAAVVNGQLNLPRGLNHLRFGCSQITVERLDPLVNPGLVGTPHMHQVVGGNAFNASIPSTDVSSIASCTTCGPADDLSNYWTANVYFKARNGSYKRVPQVPNSCWDGKTLDTPNHQDHVAYPTKGPADFLMPSTCPSTHPVKIPQLMLEVVWDTTQFNTKAEWPADGSQPFVLSTGDNTGYGQHGDYVFGWKGDSLQRAMDDNGCFSATCGKQKSQDVGVANLCRIPKTVVEDADGWMDVLPGNPMGG
;
A
#
# COMPACT_ATOMS: atom_id res chain seq x y z
N MET A 1 -35.10 49.39 41.03
CA MET A 1 -35.08 47.92 41.13
C MET A 1 -34.83 47.36 39.74
N ILE A 2 -33.59 46.96 39.44
CA ILE A 2 -33.18 46.44 38.13
C ILE A 2 -33.14 44.92 38.26
N TRP A 3 -33.99 44.20 37.54
CA TRP A 3 -33.93 42.75 37.47
C TRP A 3 -33.03 42.33 36.31
N LEU A 4 -31.83 41.84 36.62
CA LEU A 4 -30.99 41.18 35.64
C LEU A 4 -31.59 39.81 35.28
N THR A 5 -31.85 39.59 34.00
CA THR A 5 -32.06 38.25 33.45
C THR A 5 -30.71 37.55 33.32
N LEU A 6 -30.43 36.62 34.24
CA LEU A 6 -29.30 35.70 34.15
C LEU A 6 -29.52 34.71 33.00
N LEU A 7 -28.88 34.98 31.85
CA LEU A 7 -28.66 33.99 30.81
C LEU A 7 -27.62 32.98 31.32
N LEU A 8 -28.08 31.81 31.78
CA LEU A 8 -27.19 30.65 31.95
C LEU A 8 -26.73 30.20 30.56
N ALA A 9 -25.56 30.68 30.14
CA ALA A 9 -24.81 30.06 29.06
C ALA A 9 -24.33 28.68 29.57
N ALA A 10 -25.11 27.64 29.30
CA ALA A 10 -24.64 26.27 29.47
C ALA A 10 -23.49 26.07 28.49
N VAL A 11 -22.25 26.18 28.98
CA VAL A 11 -21.07 25.72 28.28
C VAL A 11 -21.18 24.20 28.22
N VAL A 12 -21.85 23.71 27.17
CA VAL A 12 -21.73 22.32 26.75
C VAL A 12 -20.27 22.18 26.33
N ASN A 13 -19.44 21.71 27.26
CA ASN A 13 -18.06 21.36 27.00
C ASN A 13 -18.06 20.05 26.22
N GLY A 14 -18.59 20.13 24.99
CA GLY A 14 -18.66 19.07 24.01
C GLY A 14 -17.27 18.78 23.51
N GLN A 15 -16.47 18.12 24.34
CA GLN A 15 -15.46 17.21 23.83
C GLN A 15 -16.21 16.25 22.92
N LEU A 16 -16.07 16.46 21.62
CA LEU A 16 -16.41 15.48 20.61
C LEU A 16 -15.64 14.22 20.98
N ASN A 17 -16.34 13.26 21.57
CA ASN A 17 -15.85 11.89 21.73
C ASN A 17 -15.80 11.27 20.33
N LEU A 18 -14.83 11.70 19.53
CA LEU A 18 -14.35 10.95 18.39
C LEU A 18 -14.01 9.54 18.91
N PRO A 19 -14.47 8.47 18.26
CA PRO A 19 -14.18 7.12 18.71
C PRO A 19 -12.66 6.92 18.79
N ARG A 20 -12.18 6.41 19.92
CA ARG A 20 -10.75 6.07 20.08
C ARG A 20 -10.41 4.90 19.16
N GLY A 21 -9.34 5.04 18.40
CA GLY A 21 -8.78 4.00 17.52
C GLY A 21 -9.51 3.87 16.18
N LEU A 22 -8.94 4.45 15.11
CA LEU A 22 -9.06 3.84 13.78
C LEU A 22 -8.20 2.57 13.78
N ASN A 23 -8.73 1.46 13.29
CA ASN A 23 -7.99 0.18 13.22
C ASN A 23 -7.06 0.11 11.97
N HIS A 24 -6.80 1.24 11.32
CA HIS A 24 -6.18 1.33 10.00
C HIS A 24 -5.04 2.37 9.99
N LEU A 25 -4.02 2.10 9.17
CA LEU A 25 -2.87 2.97 8.94
C LEU A 25 -2.82 3.35 7.46
N ARG A 26 -2.97 4.64 7.14
CA ARG A 26 -2.77 5.20 5.79
C ARG A 26 -1.53 6.08 5.79
N PHE A 27 -0.50 5.68 5.05
CA PHE A 27 0.72 6.48 4.86
C PHE A 27 1.30 6.25 3.46
N GLY A 28 2.04 7.25 2.96
CA GLY A 28 2.71 7.15 1.67
C GLY A 28 4.12 6.56 1.79
N CYS A 29 4.53 5.80 0.77
CA CYS A 29 5.91 5.36 0.55
C CYS A 29 6.31 5.60 -0.90
N SER A 30 7.60 5.86 -1.17
CA SER A 30 8.12 5.92 -2.53
C SER A 30 8.73 4.58 -2.99
N GLN A 31 8.87 4.40 -4.30
CA GLN A 31 9.45 3.20 -4.91
C GLN A 31 10.90 2.98 -4.47
N ILE A 32 11.19 1.85 -3.81
CA ILE A 32 12.57 1.45 -3.49
C ILE A 32 13.22 0.67 -4.64
N THR A 33 12.48 -0.24 -5.28
CA THR A 33 12.91 -0.99 -6.48
C THR A 33 11.73 -1.45 -7.35
N VAL A 34 12.04 -1.88 -8.57
CA VAL A 34 11.16 -2.63 -9.49
C VAL A 34 12.01 -3.74 -10.08
N GLU A 35 11.75 -4.98 -9.67
CA GLU A 35 12.51 -6.17 -10.08
C GLU A 35 11.75 -7.48 -9.83
N ARG A 36 12.21 -8.56 -10.46
CA ARG A 36 11.69 -9.93 -10.28
C ARG A 36 12.29 -10.60 -9.05
N LEU A 37 11.91 -10.09 -7.89
CA LEU A 37 12.15 -10.71 -6.59
C LEU A 37 10.84 -10.93 -5.87
N ASP A 38 10.75 -12.06 -5.17
CA ASP A 38 9.60 -12.46 -4.37
C ASP A 38 10.08 -13.46 -3.31
N PRO A 39 10.59 -12.97 -2.17
CA PRO A 39 11.20 -13.83 -1.17
C PRO A 39 10.18 -14.60 -0.32
N LEU A 40 8.87 -14.32 -0.43
CA LEU A 40 7.83 -15.07 0.29
C LEU A 40 7.36 -16.28 -0.52
N VAL A 41 7.08 -16.11 -1.82
CA VAL A 41 6.64 -17.22 -2.69
C VAL A 41 7.83 -17.97 -3.28
N ASN A 42 8.96 -17.30 -3.53
CA ASN A 42 10.16 -17.88 -4.15
C ASN A 42 11.45 -17.60 -3.32
N PRO A 43 11.57 -18.12 -2.08
CA PRO A 43 12.69 -17.80 -1.20
C PRO A 43 14.05 -18.16 -1.82
N GLY A 44 14.97 -17.20 -1.84
CA GLY A 44 16.32 -17.34 -2.39
C GLY A 44 16.42 -17.26 -3.92
N LEU A 45 15.31 -17.19 -4.65
CA LEU A 45 15.33 -17.13 -6.11
C LEU A 45 15.53 -15.69 -6.60
N VAL A 46 16.64 -15.47 -7.31
CA VAL A 46 16.88 -14.23 -8.06
C VAL A 46 16.29 -14.38 -9.47
N GLY A 47 15.39 -13.46 -9.86
CA GLY A 47 14.71 -13.54 -11.15
C GLY A 47 13.49 -14.46 -11.09
N THR A 48 12.56 -14.16 -10.21
CA THR A 48 11.29 -14.88 -10.02
C THR A 48 10.36 -14.79 -11.26
N PRO A 49 9.26 -15.57 -11.33
CA PRO A 49 8.45 -15.69 -12.55
C PRO A 49 7.74 -14.41 -13.03
N HIS A 50 7.68 -13.35 -12.22
CA HIS A 50 6.99 -12.11 -12.58
C HIS A 50 7.54 -10.88 -11.82
N MET A 51 7.27 -9.69 -12.36
CA MET A 51 7.81 -8.40 -11.88
C MET A 51 6.98 -7.81 -10.74
N HIS A 52 7.68 -7.34 -9.71
CA HIS A 52 7.13 -6.58 -8.59
C HIS A 52 7.65 -5.15 -8.54
N GLN A 53 6.80 -4.23 -8.07
CA GLN A 53 7.23 -2.94 -7.56
C GLN A 53 7.17 -2.97 -6.03
N VAL A 54 8.23 -2.46 -5.40
CA VAL A 54 8.50 -2.60 -3.97
C VAL A 54 8.66 -1.23 -3.32
N VAL A 55 8.18 -1.10 -2.08
CA VAL A 55 8.36 0.05 -1.19
C VAL A 55 8.76 -0.39 0.22
N GLY A 56 9.20 0.55 1.06
CA GLY A 56 9.52 0.30 2.47
C GLY A 56 11.02 0.25 2.77
N GLY A 57 11.44 -0.69 3.63
CA GLY A 57 12.78 -0.80 4.18
C GLY A 57 13.87 -1.25 3.19
N ASN A 58 15.12 -0.85 3.43
CA ASN A 58 16.27 -1.29 2.60
C ASN A 58 16.78 -2.72 2.89
N ALA A 59 16.02 -3.54 3.62
CA ALA A 59 16.33 -4.96 3.85
C ALA A 59 15.84 -5.89 2.72
N PHE A 60 15.06 -5.39 1.76
CA PHE A 60 14.49 -6.19 0.68
C PHE A 60 15.56 -6.91 -0.16
N ASN A 61 15.43 -8.24 -0.24
CA ASN A 61 16.37 -9.12 -0.92
C ASN A 61 15.67 -10.47 -1.20
N ALA A 62 16.15 -11.22 -2.19
CA ALA A 62 15.70 -12.58 -2.53
C ALA A 62 15.67 -13.54 -1.34
N SER A 63 16.56 -13.34 -0.35
CA SER A 63 16.66 -14.14 0.87
C SER A 63 16.33 -13.35 2.14
N ILE A 64 15.45 -12.34 2.07
CA ILE A 64 15.01 -11.66 3.29
C ILE A 64 14.35 -12.69 4.22
N PRO A 65 14.80 -12.83 5.48
CA PRO A 65 14.20 -13.79 6.39
C PRO A 65 12.79 -13.34 6.77
N SER A 66 11.87 -14.28 7.00
CA SER A 66 10.52 -14.01 7.53
C SER A 66 10.51 -13.60 9.02
N THR A 67 11.67 -13.26 9.57
CA THR A 67 11.86 -12.68 10.90
C THR A 67 11.74 -11.15 10.85
N ASP A 68 11.72 -10.48 12.00
CA ASP A 68 11.64 -9.01 12.08
C ASP A 68 12.78 -8.31 11.31
N VAL A 69 12.43 -7.68 10.19
CA VAL A 69 13.39 -7.00 9.30
C VAL A 69 13.81 -5.63 9.83
N SER A 70 13.16 -5.13 10.88
CA SER A 70 13.54 -3.87 11.57
C SER A 70 14.94 -3.94 12.20
N SER A 71 15.44 -5.16 12.42
CA SER A 71 16.77 -5.47 12.95
C SER A 71 17.90 -5.35 11.91
N ILE A 72 17.59 -5.42 10.61
CA ILE A 72 18.57 -5.41 9.51
C ILE A 72 18.42 -4.21 8.56
N ALA A 73 17.23 -3.61 8.47
CA ALA A 73 17.03 -2.38 7.73
C ALA A 73 17.57 -1.16 8.50
N SER A 74 18.12 -0.18 7.77
CA SER A 74 18.65 1.08 8.29
C SER A 74 17.85 2.31 7.85
N CYS A 75 17.07 2.21 6.76
CA CYS A 75 16.19 3.26 6.27
C CYS A 75 14.91 2.65 5.68
N THR A 76 13.92 3.51 5.41
CA THR A 76 12.66 3.17 4.73
C THR A 76 12.26 4.28 3.76
N THR A 77 11.55 3.93 2.69
CA THR A 77 10.92 4.92 1.78
C THR A 77 9.54 5.39 2.24
N CYS A 78 9.05 4.92 3.39
CA CYS A 78 7.75 5.28 3.97
C CYS A 78 7.81 6.53 4.88
N GLY A 79 6.69 7.25 4.98
CA GLY A 79 6.56 8.42 5.86
C GLY A 79 6.85 8.17 7.35
N PRO A 80 6.36 7.07 7.96
CA PRO A 80 6.75 6.66 9.31
C PRO A 80 8.18 6.12 9.30
N ALA A 81 9.12 6.80 9.97
CA ALA A 81 10.55 6.50 9.90
C ALA A 81 10.98 5.27 10.73
N ASP A 82 10.07 4.74 11.56
CA ASP A 82 10.24 3.52 12.34
C ASP A 82 9.54 2.30 11.71
N ASP A 83 8.85 2.49 10.59
CA ASP A 83 8.31 1.41 9.74
C ASP A 83 9.36 0.99 8.70
N LEU A 84 10.16 -0.02 9.04
CA LEU A 84 11.14 -0.61 8.13
C LEU A 84 10.62 -1.85 7.41
N SER A 85 9.30 -2.05 7.40
CA SER A 85 8.66 -3.18 6.71
C SER A 85 8.90 -3.13 5.21
N ASN A 86 8.70 -4.25 4.52
CA ASN A 86 8.67 -4.29 3.06
C ASN A 86 7.27 -4.61 2.54
N TYR A 87 6.90 -3.93 1.46
CA TYR A 87 5.61 -4.06 0.79
C TYR A 87 5.84 -4.16 -0.72
N TRP A 88 5.18 -5.10 -1.39
CA TRP A 88 5.26 -5.19 -2.86
C TRP A 88 3.98 -5.69 -3.50
N THR A 89 3.80 -5.38 -4.78
CA THR A 89 2.65 -5.81 -5.59
C THR A 89 3.10 -6.08 -7.04
N ALA A 90 2.37 -6.97 -7.73
CA ALA A 90 2.62 -7.24 -9.14
C ALA A 90 2.44 -5.98 -10.01
N ASN A 91 3.32 -5.78 -10.99
CA ASN A 91 3.17 -4.67 -11.93
C ASN A 91 2.09 -4.98 -12.98
N VAL A 92 1.31 -3.97 -13.36
CA VAL A 92 0.43 -4.02 -14.54
C VAL A 92 1.23 -3.61 -15.78
N TYR A 93 0.94 -4.25 -16.90
CA TYR A 93 1.47 -3.97 -18.24
C TYR A 93 0.32 -3.71 -19.20
N PHE A 94 0.49 -2.73 -20.08
CA PHE A 94 -0.35 -2.54 -21.27
C PHE A 94 0.17 -3.44 -22.39
N LYS A 95 -0.70 -4.26 -22.96
CA LYS A 95 -0.44 -5.07 -24.16
C LYS A 95 -0.99 -4.35 -25.39
N ALA A 96 -0.08 -3.87 -26.23
CA ALA A 96 -0.41 -3.21 -27.48
C ALA A 96 -0.88 -4.22 -28.56
N ARG A 97 -1.59 -3.70 -29.56
CA ARG A 97 -2.12 -4.45 -30.73
C ARG A 97 -1.04 -5.20 -31.53
N ASN A 98 0.20 -4.70 -31.53
CA ASN A 98 1.34 -5.37 -32.17
C ASN A 98 1.90 -6.56 -31.35
N GLY A 99 1.34 -6.85 -30.18
CA GLY A 99 1.78 -7.90 -29.27
C GLY A 99 2.75 -7.45 -28.18
N SER A 100 3.40 -6.29 -28.34
CA SER A 100 4.38 -5.77 -27.38
C SER A 100 3.74 -5.24 -26.09
N TYR A 101 4.53 -5.25 -25.02
CA TYR A 101 4.14 -4.90 -23.67
C TYR A 101 4.87 -3.64 -23.21
N LYS A 102 4.19 -2.79 -22.43
CA LYS A 102 4.82 -1.67 -21.70
C LYS A 102 4.31 -1.65 -20.26
N ARG A 103 5.20 -1.51 -19.28
CA ARG A 103 4.81 -1.39 -17.88
C ARG A 103 3.94 -0.15 -17.68
N VAL A 104 2.81 -0.29 -16.99
CA VAL A 104 2.00 0.85 -16.55
C VAL A 104 2.65 1.40 -15.28
N PRO A 105 3.11 2.66 -15.25
CA PRO A 105 3.76 3.23 -14.08
C PRO A 105 2.82 3.18 -12.88
N GLN A 106 3.25 2.53 -11.80
CA GLN A 106 2.64 2.73 -10.49
C GLN A 106 3.15 4.06 -9.94
N VAL A 107 2.25 5.03 -9.79
CA VAL A 107 2.57 6.36 -9.27
C VAL A 107 2.25 6.43 -7.77
N PRO A 108 3.09 7.08 -6.95
CA PRO A 108 2.69 7.39 -5.59
C PRO A 108 1.51 8.38 -5.62
N ASN A 109 0.62 8.30 -4.63
CA ASN A 109 -0.45 9.28 -4.45
C ASN A 109 0.14 10.69 -4.26
N SER A 110 0.17 11.47 -5.35
CA SER A 110 0.90 12.74 -5.44
C SER A 110 0.04 13.97 -5.15
N CYS A 111 -1.28 13.83 -5.18
CA CYS A 111 -2.23 14.92 -5.11
C CYS A 111 -3.36 14.61 -4.11
N TRP A 112 -3.27 15.20 -2.92
CA TRP A 112 -4.38 15.30 -1.98
C TRP A 112 -4.79 16.76 -1.86
N ASP A 113 -6.09 17.06 -1.91
CA ASP A 113 -6.64 18.41 -1.81
C ASP A 113 -6.62 18.99 -0.38
N GLY A 114 -6.11 18.21 0.59
CA GLY A 114 -6.13 18.55 2.01
C GLY A 114 -7.50 18.44 2.68
N LYS A 115 -8.51 17.86 2.01
CA LYS A 115 -9.92 18.05 2.38
C LYS A 115 -10.85 16.86 2.13
N THR A 116 -10.67 16.08 1.06
CA THR A 116 -11.57 15.02 0.63
C THR A 116 -10.87 13.66 0.70
N LEU A 117 -11.50 12.67 1.33
CA LEU A 117 -10.84 11.41 1.71
C LEU A 117 -11.39 10.15 1.03
N ASP A 118 -12.62 10.20 0.48
CA ASP A 118 -13.39 9.04 -0.03
C ASP A 118 -14.49 9.47 -1.05
N THR A 119 -15.03 8.52 -1.84
CA THR A 119 -16.09 8.70 -2.86
C THR A 119 -16.98 7.44 -3.04
N PRO A 120 -18.33 7.53 -3.03
CA PRO A 120 -19.25 6.51 -2.45
C PRO A 120 -19.29 5.01 -2.85
N ASN A 121 -18.29 4.37 -3.49
CA ASN A 121 -18.42 2.99 -4.03
C ASN A 121 -17.22 2.02 -3.82
N HIS A 122 -16.49 2.14 -2.71
CA HIS A 122 -15.33 1.32 -2.30
C HIS A 122 -15.70 -0.11 -1.80
N GLN A 123 -15.12 -1.23 -2.27
CA GLN A 123 -15.36 -2.61 -1.78
C GLN A 123 -14.18 -3.56 -2.09
N ASP A 124 -14.08 -4.80 -1.61
CA ASP A 124 -14.14 -5.43 -0.25
C ASP A 124 -13.61 -6.89 -0.40
N HIS A 125 -13.09 -7.54 0.67
CA HIS A 125 -12.85 -8.99 0.70
C HIS A 125 -12.74 -9.66 2.10
N VAL A 126 -12.74 -8.92 3.21
CA VAL A 126 -12.13 -9.40 4.47
C VAL A 126 -13.09 -10.11 5.44
N ALA A 127 -12.58 -11.08 6.21
CA ALA A 127 -13.41 -11.86 7.15
C ALA A 127 -14.01 -11.01 8.31
N TYR A 128 -15.28 -11.26 8.64
CA TYR A 128 -16.13 -10.30 9.35
C TYR A 128 -16.21 -10.48 10.89
N PRO A 129 -16.44 -9.39 11.65
CA PRO A 129 -16.58 -9.41 13.12
C PRO A 129 -17.97 -9.89 13.59
N THR A 130 -18.18 -9.95 14.92
CA THR A 130 -19.38 -10.57 15.52
C THR A 130 -20.64 -9.68 15.61
N LYS A 131 -20.55 -8.39 15.27
CA LYS A 131 -21.68 -7.47 15.20
C LYS A 131 -21.48 -6.44 14.10
N GLY A 132 -22.40 -6.43 13.13
CA GLY A 132 -22.28 -5.66 11.90
C GLY A 132 -21.13 -6.15 11.01
N PRO A 133 -21.03 -5.70 9.75
CA PRO A 133 -19.75 -5.70 9.08
C PRO A 133 -18.76 -4.82 9.86
N ALA A 134 -17.47 -5.17 9.83
CA ALA A 134 -16.43 -4.18 10.10
C ALA A 134 -16.43 -3.24 8.90
N ASP A 135 -17.13 -2.11 9.02
CA ASP A 135 -16.84 -0.98 8.17
C ASP A 135 -15.34 -0.66 8.35
N PHE A 136 -14.59 -0.58 7.25
CA PHE A 136 -13.15 -0.34 7.23
C PHE A 136 -12.76 0.93 8.03
N LEU A 137 -13.71 1.85 8.17
CA LEU A 137 -13.55 3.12 8.86
C LEU A 137 -13.95 3.08 10.35
N MET A 138 -14.55 2.00 10.86
CA MET A 138 -15.12 1.94 12.21
C MET A 138 -14.59 0.79 13.08
N PRO A 139 -14.31 1.04 14.38
CA PRO A 139 -13.80 0.01 15.29
C PRO A 139 -14.86 -1.04 15.65
N SER A 140 -14.81 -2.20 15.00
CA SER A 140 -15.66 -3.36 15.30
C SER A 140 -15.22 -4.17 16.54
N THR A 141 -16.14 -4.94 17.11
CA THR A 141 -15.88 -5.84 18.24
C THR A 141 -15.49 -7.25 17.75
N CYS A 142 -14.27 -7.67 18.08
CA CYS A 142 -13.80 -9.03 17.79
C CYS A 142 -14.59 -10.10 18.58
N PRO A 143 -14.70 -11.35 18.07
CA PRO A 143 -15.22 -12.47 18.85
C PRO A 143 -14.43 -12.68 20.14
N SER A 144 -15.06 -13.21 21.19
CA SER A 144 -14.35 -13.67 22.39
C SER A 144 -13.35 -14.81 22.12
N THR A 145 -13.52 -15.54 21.01
CA THR A 145 -12.57 -16.55 20.51
C THR A 145 -11.34 -15.95 19.80
N HIS A 146 -11.40 -14.68 19.38
CA HIS A 146 -10.35 -13.99 18.64
C HIS A 146 -10.23 -12.51 19.11
N PRO A 147 -10.06 -12.21 20.41
CA PRO A 147 -10.36 -10.90 21.00
C PRO A 147 -9.38 -9.78 20.62
N VAL A 148 -8.30 -10.09 19.90
CA VAL A 148 -7.28 -9.15 19.47
C VAL A 148 -7.68 -8.54 18.12
N LYS A 149 -7.64 -7.21 18.01
CA LYS A 149 -7.78 -6.52 16.72
C LYS A 149 -6.43 -6.58 15.99
N ILE A 150 -6.44 -7.06 14.76
CA ILE A 150 -5.28 -7.01 13.87
C ILE A 150 -5.34 -5.69 13.08
N PRO A 151 -4.24 -4.94 12.92
CA PRO A 151 -4.20 -3.76 12.06
C PRO A 151 -4.60 -4.10 10.61
N GLN A 152 -5.52 -3.32 10.03
CA GLN A 152 -5.85 -3.46 8.62
C GLN A 152 -4.85 -2.69 7.75
N LEU A 153 -3.94 -3.45 7.13
CA LEU A 153 -3.06 -2.95 6.07
C LEU A 153 -3.86 -2.86 4.77
N MET A 154 -3.98 -1.65 4.22
CA MET A 154 -4.50 -1.42 2.88
C MET A 154 -3.36 -0.93 2.00
N LEU A 155 -3.04 -1.70 0.95
CA LEU A 155 -2.10 -1.30 -0.08
C LEU A 155 -2.88 -0.59 -1.20
N GLU A 156 -2.90 0.73 -1.15
CA GLU A 156 -3.48 1.58 -2.19
C GLU A 156 -2.48 1.69 -3.36
N VAL A 157 -2.79 1.05 -4.49
CA VAL A 157 -1.95 1.06 -5.70
C VAL A 157 -2.64 1.86 -6.80
N VAL A 158 -1.95 2.87 -7.34
CA VAL A 158 -2.45 3.70 -8.44
C VAL A 158 -1.58 3.51 -9.67
N TRP A 159 -2.20 3.09 -10.78
CA TRP A 159 -1.55 2.92 -12.07
C TRP A 159 -1.90 4.08 -13.01
N ASP A 160 -0.88 4.76 -13.55
CA ASP A 160 -1.08 5.81 -14.56
C ASP A 160 -1.35 5.21 -15.94
N THR A 161 -2.64 4.98 -16.21
CA THR A 161 -3.14 4.50 -17.49
C THR A 161 -3.32 5.60 -18.54
N THR A 162 -3.07 6.89 -18.21
CA THR A 162 -3.46 8.02 -19.06
C THR A 162 -2.79 7.98 -20.44
N GLN A 163 -1.53 7.56 -20.48
CA GLN A 163 -0.72 7.40 -21.70
C GLN A 163 -1.22 6.31 -22.66
N PHE A 164 -2.10 5.41 -22.20
CA PHE A 164 -2.59 4.25 -22.97
C PHE A 164 -4.01 4.44 -23.54
N ASN A 165 -4.55 5.66 -23.56
CA ASN A 165 -5.91 5.94 -24.03
C ASN A 165 -6.09 5.94 -25.57
N THR A 166 -5.05 5.62 -26.34
CA THR A 166 -5.12 5.52 -27.81
C THR A 166 -5.81 4.22 -28.25
N LYS A 167 -7.12 4.25 -28.54
CA LYS A 167 -7.89 3.08 -29.01
C LYS A 167 -7.32 2.36 -30.25
N ALA A 168 -6.49 3.04 -31.06
CA ALA A 168 -5.80 2.41 -32.19
C ALA A 168 -4.71 1.42 -31.77
N GLU A 169 -4.18 1.54 -30.54
CA GLU A 169 -3.18 0.65 -29.95
C GLU A 169 -3.80 -0.53 -29.18
N TRP A 170 -5.10 -0.49 -28.91
CA TRP A 170 -5.82 -1.54 -28.17
C TRP A 170 -6.08 -2.78 -29.05
N PRO A 171 -6.28 -3.98 -28.46
CA PRO A 171 -6.70 -5.17 -29.17
C PRO A 171 -7.88 -4.93 -30.12
N ALA A 172 -7.80 -5.51 -31.33
CA ALA A 172 -8.77 -5.28 -32.40
C ALA A 172 -10.12 -6.00 -32.16
N ASP A 173 -10.14 -6.99 -31.27
CA ASP A 173 -11.32 -7.72 -30.82
C ASP A 173 -12.12 -6.97 -29.74
N GLY A 174 -11.61 -5.83 -29.25
CA GLY A 174 -12.22 -5.04 -28.17
C GLY A 174 -11.94 -5.59 -26.77
N SER A 175 -11.04 -6.57 -26.63
CA SER A 175 -10.58 -7.04 -25.31
C SER A 175 -9.82 -5.94 -24.55
N GLN A 176 -9.87 -6.00 -23.23
CA GLN A 176 -9.20 -5.04 -22.36
C GLN A 176 -7.66 -5.25 -22.43
N PRO A 177 -6.85 -4.18 -22.50
CA PRO A 177 -5.43 -4.30 -22.88
C PRO A 177 -4.46 -4.52 -21.69
N PHE A 178 -4.93 -4.53 -20.45
CA PHE A 178 -4.06 -4.55 -19.27
C PHE A 178 -3.88 -5.96 -18.70
N VAL A 179 -2.64 -6.34 -18.39
CA VAL A 179 -2.31 -7.63 -17.79
C VAL A 179 -1.42 -7.43 -16.57
N LEU A 180 -1.56 -8.28 -15.56
CA LEU A 180 -0.56 -8.39 -14.50
C LEU A 180 0.74 -8.98 -15.06
N SER A 181 1.85 -8.76 -14.35
CA SER A 181 3.17 -9.27 -14.73
C SER A 181 3.23 -10.80 -14.78
N THR A 182 2.27 -11.50 -14.15
CA THR A 182 2.02 -12.94 -14.25
C THR A 182 1.36 -13.39 -15.57
N GLY A 183 0.94 -12.46 -16.42
CA GLY A 183 0.14 -12.72 -17.62
C GLY A 183 -1.37 -12.73 -17.38
N ASP A 184 -1.84 -12.65 -16.13
CA ASP A 184 -3.26 -12.58 -15.81
C ASP A 184 -3.93 -11.33 -16.39
N ASN A 185 -4.96 -11.53 -17.21
CA ASN A 185 -5.77 -10.49 -17.84
C ASN A 185 -7.18 -10.35 -17.22
N THR A 186 -7.43 -11.02 -16.09
CA THR A 186 -8.69 -10.96 -15.33
C THR A 186 -8.57 -10.10 -14.06
N GLY A 187 -7.36 -10.00 -13.49
CA GLY A 187 -7.08 -9.31 -12.23
C GLY A 187 -7.26 -10.20 -10.99
N TYR A 188 -7.71 -11.45 -11.14
CA TYR A 188 -7.85 -12.39 -10.02
C TYR A 188 -6.52 -12.83 -9.39
N GLY A 189 -5.40 -12.67 -10.11
CA GLY A 189 -4.05 -12.86 -9.58
C GLY A 189 -3.51 -11.68 -8.78
N GLN A 190 -4.26 -10.59 -8.63
CA GLN A 190 -3.79 -9.41 -7.90
C GLN A 190 -3.69 -9.71 -6.41
N HIS A 191 -2.48 -9.51 -5.87
CA HIS A 191 -2.16 -9.64 -4.47
C HIS A 191 -1.16 -8.54 -4.06
N GLY A 192 -0.91 -8.45 -2.76
CA GLY A 192 0.13 -7.61 -2.22
C GLY A 192 0.75 -8.25 -1.00
N ASP A 193 2.06 -8.20 -0.94
CA ASP A 193 2.89 -8.88 0.04
C ASP A 193 3.40 -7.91 1.10
N TYR A 194 3.68 -8.46 2.27
CA TYR A 194 4.11 -7.71 3.43
C TYR A 194 5.08 -8.52 4.30
N VAL A 195 6.22 -7.92 4.63
CA VAL A 195 7.13 -8.42 5.66
C VAL A 195 7.27 -7.36 6.75
N PHE A 196 6.86 -7.71 7.97
CA PHE A 196 6.84 -6.83 9.13
C PHE A 196 8.25 -6.35 9.52
N GLY A 197 8.39 -5.04 9.70
CA GLY A 197 9.61 -4.37 10.15
C GLY A 197 9.36 -3.11 10.99
N TRP A 198 8.24 -3.01 11.72
CA TRP A 198 8.00 -1.90 12.65
C TRP A 198 8.88 -2.03 13.90
N LYS A 199 9.65 -0.98 14.24
CA LYS A 199 10.58 -1.02 15.37
C LYS A 199 9.89 -1.07 16.73
N GLY A 200 10.10 -2.13 17.49
CA GLY A 200 9.63 -2.26 18.87
C GLY A 200 8.11 -2.07 18.99
N ASP A 201 7.68 -1.21 19.91
CA ASP A 201 6.27 -0.87 20.15
C ASP A 201 5.72 0.24 19.23
N SER A 202 6.45 0.65 18.19
CA SER A 202 6.01 1.73 17.28
C SER A 202 4.66 1.47 16.63
N LEU A 203 4.42 0.26 16.11
CA LEU A 203 3.12 -0.11 15.56
C LEU A 203 2.00 -0.02 16.61
N GLN A 204 2.23 -0.56 17.81
CA GLN A 204 1.24 -0.54 18.88
C GLN A 204 0.86 0.89 19.26
N ARG A 205 1.86 1.76 19.50
CA ARG A 205 1.65 3.18 19.75
C ARG A 205 0.90 3.90 18.61
N ALA A 206 1.13 3.51 17.35
CA ALA A 206 0.46 4.12 16.19
C ALA A 206 -1.03 3.73 16.14
N MET A 207 -1.36 2.49 16.51
CA MET A 207 -2.74 2.02 16.67
C MET A 207 -3.43 2.68 17.88
N ASP A 208 -2.70 2.92 18.97
CA ASP A 208 -3.24 3.53 20.20
C ASP A 208 -3.51 5.05 20.08
N ASP A 209 -2.71 5.79 19.31
CA ASP A 209 -2.85 7.25 19.09
C ASP A 209 -3.98 7.63 18.08
N ASN A 210 -4.94 6.73 17.83
CA ASN A 210 -6.04 6.80 16.84
C ASN A 210 -5.67 6.51 15.36
N GLY A 211 -4.55 5.85 15.10
CA GLY A 211 -4.14 5.42 13.75
C GLY A 211 -3.21 6.40 13.04
N CYS A 212 -2.63 5.95 11.92
CA CYS A 212 -1.85 6.79 11.01
C CYS A 212 -2.76 7.34 9.91
N PHE A 213 -2.69 8.65 9.66
CA PHE A 213 -3.30 9.23 8.47
C PHE A 213 -2.34 10.22 7.79
N SER A 214 -1.98 9.91 6.55
CA SER A 214 -0.89 10.56 5.81
C SER A 214 0.45 10.42 6.54
N ALA A 215 1.35 11.39 6.42
CA ALA A 215 2.67 11.38 7.07
C ALA A 215 2.62 11.61 8.60
N THR A 216 1.44 11.87 9.18
CA THR A 216 1.25 12.14 10.61
C THR A 216 0.64 10.94 11.33
N CYS A 217 1.47 10.27 12.14
CA CYS A 217 1.11 9.10 12.93
C CYS A 217 1.14 9.42 14.44
N GLY A 218 0.34 10.38 14.90
CA GLY A 218 0.32 10.78 16.32
C GLY A 218 1.72 11.19 16.82
N LYS A 219 2.22 10.48 17.86
CA LYS A 219 3.56 10.68 18.43
C LYS A 219 4.68 9.87 17.75
N GLN A 220 4.42 9.16 16.65
CA GLN A 220 5.50 8.44 15.95
C GLN A 220 6.52 9.39 15.33
N LYS A 221 7.72 8.84 15.11
CA LYS A 221 8.76 9.47 14.33
C LYS A 221 8.41 9.42 12.83
N SER A 222 8.09 10.56 12.25
CA SER A 222 7.93 10.72 10.80
C SER A 222 9.21 11.26 10.14
N GLN A 223 9.33 11.07 8.83
CA GLN A 223 10.36 11.69 7.99
C GLN A 223 9.75 12.43 6.80
N ASP A 224 10.50 13.39 6.26
CA ASP A 224 10.15 14.09 5.03
C ASP A 224 10.32 13.18 3.79
N VAL A 225 9.52 13.43 2.75
CA VAL A 225 9.56 12.66 1.49
C VAL A 225 10.92 12.77 0.79
N GLY A 226 11.59 13.92 0.89
CA GLY A 226 12.95 14.10 0.38
C GLY A 226 13.96 13.21 1.11
N VAL A 227 13.81 12.99 2.41
CA VAL A 227 14.65 12.06 3.20
C VAL A 227 14.32 10.61 2.86
N ALA A 228 13.04 10.25 2.79
CA ALA A 228 12.58 8.91 2.43
C ALA A 228 13.10 8.48 1.04
N ASN A 229 13.13 9.42 0.08
CA ASN A 229 13.64 9.21 -1.28
C ASN A 229 15.17 8.96 -1.36
N LEU A 230 15.93 9.20 -0.28
CA LEU A 230 17.35 8.83 -0.20
C LEU A 230 17.53 7.34 0.15
N CYS A 231 16.50 6.67 0.66
CA CYS A 231 16.57 5.23 0.94
C CYS A 231 16.55 4.45 -0.37
N ARG A 232 17.59 3.63 -0.60
CA ARG A 232 17.82 2.88 -1.84
C ARG A 232 18.42 1.52 -1.55
N ILE A 233 18.19 0.59 -2.46
CA ILE A 233 18.89 -0.70 -2.56
C ILE A 233 19.51 -0.83 -3.96
N PRO A 234 20.60 -1.59 -4.14
CA PRO A 234 21.04 -2.00 -5.47
C PRO A 234 19.98 -2.93 -6.08
N LYS A 235 19.73 -2.82 -7.40
CA LYS A 235 18.94 -3.84 -8.11
C LYS A 235 19.70 -5.17 -8.09
N THR A 236 18.99 -6.24 -7.78
CA THR A 236 19.51 -7.62 -7.87
C THR A 236 19.25 -8.20 -9.26
N VAL A 237 18.04 -7.97 -9.80
CA VAL A 237 17.71 -8.29 -11.20
C VAL A 237 17.83 -7.04 -12.05
N VAL A 238 18.83 -7.00 -12.93
CA VAL A 238 19.07 -5.89 -13.86
C VAL A 238 18.43 -6.19 -15.21
N GLU A 239 17.20 -5.72 -15.37
CA GLU A 239 16.44 -5.76 -16.63
C GLU A 239 15.71 -4.42 -16.85
N ASP A 240 15.42 -4.11 -18.11
CA ASP A 240 14.60 -2.95 -18.47
C ASP A 240 13.15 -3.21 -18.05
N ALA A 241 12.63 -2.38 -17.16
CA ALA A 241 11.26 -2.48 -16.64
C ALA A 241 10.33 -1.41 -17.22
N ASP A 242 10.83 -0.50 -18.07
CA ASP A 242 10.10 0.69 -18.51
C ASP A 242 10.04 0.84 -20.04
N GLY A 243 10.93 0.16 -20.76
CA GLY A 243 10.90 0.02 -22.22
C GLY A 243 9.67 -0.71 -22.76
N TRP A 244 9.62 -0.83 -24.09
CA TRP A 244 8.72 -1.75 -24.77
C TRP A 244 9.37 -3.14 -24.82
N MET A 245 8.57 -4.18 -24.59
CA MET A 245 9.06 -5.56 -24.43
C MET A 245 8.25 -6.51 -25.32
N ASP A 246 8.89 -7.46 -25.99
CA ASP A 246 8.19 -8.44 -26.83
C ASP A 246 7.52 -9.57 -26.01
N VAL A 247 8.01 -9.78 -24.77
CA VAL A 247 7.47 -10.74 -23.79
C VAL A 247 7.39 -10.10 -22.41
N LEU A 248 6.49 -10.61 -21.56
CA LEU A 248 6.43 -10.20 -20.15
C LEU A 248 7.70 -10.66 -19.40
N PRO A 249 8.24 -9.86 -18.46
CA PRO A 249 9.35 -10.26 -17.61
C PRO A 249 9.07 -11.56 -16.85
N GLY A 250 10.02 -12.50 -16.89
CA GLY A 250 9.85 -13.85 -16.33
C GLY A 250 9.14 -14.84 -17.27
N ASN A 251 8.62 -14.38 -18.41
CA ASN A 251 7.96 -15.17 -19.46
C ASN A 251 6.86 -16.16 -18.97
N PRO A 252 5.91 -15.73 -18.11
CA PRO A 252 4.93 -16.64 -17.50
C PRO A 252 3.92 -17.23 -18.50
N MET A 253 3.82 -16.67 -19.71
CA MET A 253 2.97 -17.15 -20.82
C MET A 253 3.72 -18.07 -21.80
N GLY A 254 4.96 -18.44 -21.49
CA GLY A 254 5.84 -19.24 -22.36
C GLY A 254 6.02 -20.68 -21.89
N GLY A 255 5.01 -21.52 -22.15
CA GLY A 255 5.05 -22.98 -22.00
C GLY A 255 4.14 -23.65 -23.03
#